data_AF-A0A7K5H8S3-F1
#
_entry.id   AF-A0A7K5H8S3-F1
#
_cell.length_a   1.000
_cell.length_b   1.000
_cell.length_c   1.000
_cell.angle_alpha   90.00
_cell.angle_beta   90.00
_cell.angle_gamma   90.00
#
_symmetry.space_group_name_H-M   'P 1'
#
loop_
_entity.id
_entity.type
_entity.pdbx_description
1 polymer ?
#
loop_
_entity_poly.entity_id
_entity_poly.type
_entity_poly.pdbx_seq_one_letter_code
_entity_poly.pdbx_strand_id
1 'polypeptide(L)'
;RLPSWENNDAYAVISERHGRCDASECLCPGGREQAEEEGPWQLLLCCSCAAEGTHRRCSYLRNSTASWECNSCAGLGTGKRQSTQLALGWGQGPGTG
;
A
#
# COMPACT_ATOMS: atom_id res chain seq x y z
N ARG A 1 28.48 19.18 -26.09
CA ARG A 1 28.42 17.82 -25.51
C ARG A 1 27.61 17.93 -24.22
N LEU A 2 26.31 17.67 -24.30
CA LEU A 2 25.40 17.68 -23.14
C LEU A 2 25.54 16.36 -22.37
N PRO A 3 25.42 16.34 -21.04
CA PRO A 3 25.70 15.16 -20.25
C PRO A 3 24.58 14.12 -20.37
N SER A 4 24.98 12.86 -20.50
CA SER A 4 24.19 11.68 -20.87
C SER A 4 23.39 11.05 -19.71
N TRP A 5 22.94 11.82 -18.72
CA TRP A 5 22.30 11.25 -17.51
C TRP A 5 20.79 11.49 -17.38
N GLU A 6 20.15 12.23 -18.28
CA GLU A 6 18.68 12.32 -18.32
C GLU A 6 18.04 11.19 -19.13
N ASN A 7 18.61 9.98 -19.07
CA ASN A 7 17.84 8.77 -19.35
C ASN A 7 17.20 8.31 -18.04
N ASN A 8 16.34 9.17 -17.48
CA ASN A 8 15.52 8.86 -16.31
C ASN A 8 14.33 7.96 -16.73
N ASP A 9 14.66 6.86 -17.41
CA ASP A 9 13.77 5.71 -17.57
C ASP A 9 13.76 4.82 -16.30
N ALA A 10 14.31 5.34 -15.20
CA ALA A 10 14.27 4.70 -13.90
C ALA A 10 12.97 5.08 -13.20
N TYR A 11 12.17 4.08 -12.84
CA TYR A 11 10.95 4.15 -12.01
C TYR A 11 9.61 4.37 -12.72
N ALA A 12 9.47 3.97 -13.98
CA ALA A 12 8.20 3.37 -14.37
C ALA A 12 8.18 1.89 -13.94
N VAL A 13 8.36 1.62 -12.64
CA VAL A 13 7.69 0.45 -12.07
C VAL A 13 6.24 0.83 -12.18
N ILE A 14 5.62 0.45 -13.30
CA ILE A 14 4.18 0.34 -13.43
C ILE A 14 3.85 -0.71 -12.37
N SER A 15 3.69 -0.27 -11.12
CA SER A 15 3.24 -1.16 -10.06
C SER A 15 1.91 -1.64 -10.59
N GLU A 16 1.86 -2.90 -11.03
CA GLU A 16 0.62 -3.53 -11.45
C GLU A 16 -0.37 -3.22 -10.34
N ARG A 17 -1.33 -2.36 -10.66
CA ARG A 17 -2.21 -1.84 -9.63
C ARG A 17 -2.94 -3.03 -9.08
N HIS A 18 -2.93 -3.19 -7.77
CA HIS A 18 -3.64 -4.27 -7.12
C HIS A 18 -5.10 -4.27 -7.65
N GLY A 19 -5.48 -5.32 -8.38
CA GLY A 19 -6.72 -5.34 -9.17
C GLY A 19 -7.83 -6.16 -8.55
N ARG A 20 -7.70 -6.52 -7.27
CA ARG A 20 -8.57 -7.48 -6.60
C ARG A 20 -9.11 -6.92 -5.29
N CYS A 21 -10.29 -7.41 -4.89
CA CYS A 21 -10.84 -7.14 -3.57
C CYS A 21 -10.30 -8.13 -2.52
N ASP A 22 -9.66 -7.59 -1.48
CA ASP A 22 -9.09 -8.31 -0.34
C ASP A 22 -9.99 -8.34 0.89
N ALA A 23 -11.20 -7.81 0.81
CA ALA A 23 -12.18 -7.92 1.89
C ALA A 23 -12.37 -9.40 2.28
N SER A 24 -12.47 -9.70 3.58
CA SER A 24 -12.63 -11.07 4.06
C SER A 24 -13.79 -11.78 3.37
N GLU A 25 -14.91 -11.08 3.23
CA GLU A 25 -16.06 -11.47 2.42
C GLU A 25 -16.23 -10.53 1.23
N CYS A 26 -16.23 -11.07 0.01
CA CYS A 26 -16.51 -10.30 -1.19
C CYS A 26 -17.98 -10.47 -1.57
N LEU A 27 -18.70 -9.36 -1.69
CA LEU A 27 -20.12 -9.32 -2.04
C LEU A 27 -20.36 -9.08 -3.54
N CYS A 28 -19.30 -8.85 -4.32
CA CYS A 28 -19.43 -8.53 -5.74
C CYS A 28 -19.92 -9.76 -6.53
N PRO A 29 -21.05 -9.66 -7.27
CA PRO A 29 -21.54 -10.75 -8.10
C PRO A 29 -20.55 -11.16 -9.20
N GLY A 30 -19.69 -10.24 -9.65
CA GLY A 30 -18.68 -10.48 -10.68
C GLY A 30 -17.39 -11.14 -10.18
N GLY A 31 -17.25 -11.35 -8.86
CA GLY A 31 -16.02 -11.88 -8.26
C GLY A 31 -15.09 -10.78 -7.75
N ARG A 32 -13.88 -11.18 -7.31
CA ARG A 32 -12.97 -10.29 -6.59
C ARG A 32 -12.15 -9.40 -7.52
N GLU A 33 -11.89 -9.86 -8.72
CA GLU A 33 -11.11 -9.18 -9.76
C GLU A 33 -11.96 -8.17 -10.56
N GLN A 34 -13.28 -8.21 -10.41
CA GLN A 34 -14.21 -7.35 -11.15
C GLN A 34 -14.43 -6.04 -10.42
N ALA A 35 -14.23 -4.93 -11.14
CA ALA A 35 -14.37 -3.59 -10.61
C ALA A 35 -15.14 -2.70 -11.61
N GLU A 36 -16.05 -1.90 -11.08
CA GLU A 36 -16.68 -0.81 -11.83
C GLU A 36 -15.79 0.43 -11.79
N GLU A 37 -15.95 1.34 -12.75
CA GLU A 37 -15.29 2.66 -12.73
C GLU A 37 -15.82 3.50 -11.55
N GLU A 38 -17.14 3.52 -11.38
CA GLU A 38 -17.86 4.14 -10.28
C GLU A 38 -19.00 3.25 -9.80
N GLY A 39 -19.43 3.43 -8.55
CA GLY A 39 -20.55 2.67 -7.97
C GLY A 39 -20.13 1.72 -6.86
N PRO A 40 -21.04 0.87 -6.36
CA PRO A 40 -20.81 0.02 -5.19
C PRO A 40 -19.67 -0.98 -5.39
N TRP A 41 -19.37 -1.34 -6.64
CA TRP A 41 -18.29 -2.26 -7.01
C TRP A 41 -17.06 -1.54 -7.55
N GLN A 42 -16.95 -0.22 -7.37
CA GLN A 42 -15.69 0.47 -7.57
C GLN A 42 -14.64 -0.06 -6.61
N LEU A 43 -13.47 -0.42 -7.15
CA LEU A 43 -12.32 -0.87 -6.38
C LEU A 43 -11.52 0.34 -5.88
N LEU A 44 -11.42 0.49 -4.56
CA LEU A 44 -10.57 1.47 -3.89
C LEU A 44 -9.31 0.78 -3.38
N LEU A 45 -8.16 1.33 -3.74
CA LEU A 45 -6.87 0.89 -3.23
C LEU A 45 -6.53 1.61 -1.93
N CYS A 46 -5.79 0.94 -1.06
CA CYS A 46 -5.27 1.57 0.14
C CYS A 46 -4.42 2.78 -0.25
N CYS A 47 -4.76 3.99 0.22
CA CYS A 47 -4.03 5.19 -0.17
C CYS A 47 -2.57 5.23 0.33
N SER A 48 -2.25 4.46 1.38
CA SER A 48 -0.94 4.41 2.00
C SER A 48 0.01 3.37 1.38
N CYS A 49 -0.49 2.18 0.99
CA CYS A 49 0.37 1.10 0.46
C CYS A 49 0.04 0.64 -0.96
N ALA A 50 -1.17 0.92 -1.47
CA ALA A 50 -1.71 0.44 -2.74
C ALA A 50 -1.62 -1.10 -2.97
N ALA A 51 -1.22 -1.87 -1.96
CA ALA A 51 -0.99 -3.31 -2.03
C ALA A 51 -2.26 -4.12 -1.75
N GLU A 52 -3.26 -3.49 -1.16
CA GLU A 52 -4.59 -4.07 -0.89
C GLU A 52 -5.67 -3.20 -1.55
N GLY A 53 -6.76 -3.85 -1.94
CA GLY A 53 -7.95 -3.22 -2.51
C GLY A 53 -9.25 -3.68 -1.86
N THR A 54 -10.27 -2.83 -1.86
CA THR A 54 -11.64 -3.21 -1.48
C THR A 54 -12.66 -2.61 -2.42
N HIS A 55 -13.73 -3.35 -2.72
CA HIS A 55 -14.93 -2.70 -3.23
C HIS A 55 -15.53 -1.79 -2.15
N ARG A 56 -16.18 -0.70 -2.57
CA ARG A 56 -16.89 0.19 -1.65
C ARG A 56 -17.85 -0.56 -0.76
N ARG A 57 -18.68 -1.43 -1.36
CA ARG A 57 -19.72 -2.17 -0.64
C ARG A 57 -19.17 -3.24 0.29
N CYS A 58 -18.04 -3.86 -0.05
CA CYS A 58 -17.38 -4.87 0.79
C CYS A 58 -16.76 -4.26 2.07
N SER A 59 -16.43 -2.96 2.05
CA SER A 59 -15.92 -2.23 3.22
C SER A 59 -16.90 -1.19 3.79
N TYR A 60 -18.19 -1.30 3.44
CA TYR A 60 -19.25 -0.41 3.94
C TYR A 60 -18.98 1.10 3.74
N LEU A 61 -18.30 1.45 2.65
CA LEU A 61 -17.91 2.82 2.34
C LEU A 61 -19.09 3.59 1.71
N ARG A 62 -19.18 4.88 2.02
CA ARG A 62 -20.17 5.77 1.40
C ARG A 62 -19.76 6.08 -0.05
N ASN A 63 -20.72 6.44 -0.88
CA ASN A 63 -20.45 6.90 -2.25
C ASN A 63 -19.57 8.15 -2.28
N SER A 64 -19.64 9.01 -1.25
CA SER A 64 -18.81 10.21 -1.13
C SER A 64 -17.37 9.94 -0.63
N THR A 65 -17.05 8.72 -0.22
CA THR A 65 -15.71 8.38 0.27
C THR A 65 -14.74 8.31 -0.90
N ALA A 66 -13.71 9.15 -0.91
CA ALA A 66 -12.70 9.18 -1.98
C ALA A 66 -11.45 8.35 -1.66
N SER A 67 -11.19 8.07 -0.39
CA SER A 67 -10.01 7.33 0.08
C SER A 67 -10.39 6.23 1.07
N TRP A 68 -9.56 5.18 1.10
CA TRP A 68 -9.67 4.06 2.01
C TRP A 68 -8.26 3.62 2.43
N GLU A 69 -8.13 3.11 3.64
CA GLU A 69 -6.90 2.50 4.16
C GLU A 69 -7.21 1.07 4.59
N CYS A 70 -6.33 0.13 4.27
CA CYS A 70 -6.44 -1.24 4.75
C CYS A 70 -6.18 -1.32 6.27
N ASN A 71 -6.54 -2.44 6.89
CA ASN A 71 -6.40 -2.62 8.35
C ASN A 71 -4.95 -2.49 8.84
N SER A 72 -3.97 -2.80 7.99
CA SER A 72 -2.55 -2.70 8.32
C SER A 72 -2.06 -1.25 8.33
N CYS A 73 -2.67 -0.38 7.51
CA CYS A 73 -2.33 1.04 7.41
C CYS A 73 -3.19 1.91 8.32
N ALA A 74 -4.48 1.58 8.46
CA ALA A 74 -5.41 2.24 9.35
C ALA A 74 -4.96 2.08 10.81
N GLY A 75 -4.89 3.18 11.57
CA GLY A 75 -4.49 3.15 12.98
C GLY A 75 -2.98 3.23 13.25
N LEU A 76 -2.13 3.34 12.23
CA LEU A 76 -0.75 3.82 12.42
C LEU A 76 -0.69 5.33 12.70
N GLY A 77 -1.80 6.04 12.48
CA GLY A 77 -2.00 7.41 12.94
C GLY A 77 -2.18 7.47 14.47
N THR A 78 -1.18 8.04 15.15
CA THR A 78 -1.17 8.42 16.58
C THR A 78 -0.87 7.33 17.63
N GLY A 79 0.07 6.43 17.35
CA GLY A 79 0.82 5.76 18.41
C GLY A 79 2.28 5.82 18.06
N LYS A 80 3.11 6.53 18.84
CA LYS A 80 4.57 6.51 18.66
C LYS A 80 5.04 5.05 18.77
N ARG A 81 5.15 4.35 17.65
CA ARG A 81 6.04 3.19 17.56
C ARG A 81 7.44 3.77 17.56
N GLN A 82 8.00 3.95 18.76
CA GLN A 82 9.44 3.85 18.88
C GLN A 82 9.76 2.43 18.40
N SER A 83 10.13 2.32 17.13
CA SER A 83 10.84 1.16 16.64
C SER A 83 12.07 1.08 17.52
N THR A 84 12.04 0.14 18.48
CA THR A 84 13.20 -0.23 19.26
C THR A 84 14.31 -0.53 18.27
N GLN A 85 15.25 0.41 18.24
CA GLN A 85 16.56 0.34 17.64
C GLN A 85 17.03 -1.10 17.51
N LEU A 86 17.12 -1.60 16.26
CA LEU A 86 18.03 -2.70 15.99
C LEU A 86 19.42 -2.21 16.39
N ALA A 87 19.86 -2.62 17.58
CA ALA A 87 21.24 -2.56 17.97
C ALA A 87 22.01 -3.50 17.03
N LEU A 88 22.42 -2.97 15.88
CA LEU A 88 23.50 -3.54 15.11
C LEU A 88 24.74 -3.41 15.99
N GLY A 89 25.08 -4.50 16.67
CA GLY A 89 26.27 -4.61 17.48
C GLY A 89 27.51 -4.31 16.65
N TRP A 90 28.10 -3.15 16.88
CA TRP A 90 29.47 -2.88 16.49
C TRP A 90 30.38 -3.61 17.48
N GLY A 91 30.80 -4.83 17.10
CA GLY A 91 31.92 -5.50 17.73
C GLY A 91 33.21 -4.74 17.42
N GLN A 92 33.55 -3.78 18.28
CA GLN A 92 34.91 -3.24 18.39
C GLN A 92 35.80 -4.37 18.92
N GLY A 93 36.76 -4.80 18.10
CA GLY A 93 37.80 -5.73 18.52
C GLY A 93 38.75 -5.06 19.53
N PRO A 94 39.41 -5.83 20.41
CA PRO A 94 40.55 -5.32 21.15
C PRO A 94 41.85 -5.71 20.44
N GLY A 95 42.60 -4.70 20.01
CA GLY A 95 44.04 -4.78 19.92
C GLY A 95 44.65 -4.43 21.28
N THR A 96 45.54 -5.26 21.78
CA THR A 96 46.87 -4.92 22.34
C THR A 96 47.45 -6.20 22.94
N GLY A 97 48.56 -6.65 22.39
CA GLY A 97 49.49 -7.58 23.03
C GLY A 97 50.73 -6.84 23.48
#